data_AF-A0A928RSY4-F1
#
_entry.id   AF-A0A928RSY4-F1
#
_cell.length_a   1.000
_cell.length_b   1.000
_cell.length_c   1.000
_cell.angle_alpha   90.00
_cell.angle_beta   90.00
_cell.angle_gamma   90.00
#
_symmetry.space_group_name_H-M   'P 1'
#
loop_
_entity.id
_entity.type
_entity.pdbx_description
1 polymer ?
#
loop_
_entity_poly.entity_id
_entity_poly.type
_entity_poly.pdbx_seq_one_letter_code
_entity_poly.pdbx_strand_id
1 'polypeptide(L)'
;MKKEERQIATNLSSGAEKVEKITKETRRADGKTATKKTMQTKKQTTAKGEAALGAPKEAAKEVNAKKLNSAHSGAAAEKESQRAKQRVEAALKKKEEKEKKKAAAKAARAKRKEARKKRLAEWKAQIAKRNAERKARAEKRAAERKALAEKRAAEKEAKLRAKKENAKKSAKKRQSKKESQGERKNNRSQGYGGWLAAVVTLGVVSLALGATATVERMETQSAMQATMSSYRATMYELTGIMENVDNDLDRVRVSDSSVQQERILTDLLVQTRMAELDLEKMPLTAEADRNVTSFINRTAMECERMLSILRNGGELSQADRARLNELYQINHAIRQEINGMMSKMTDKDLKAFIKEGKGSIADAISKVEKLTLEENKARLGGDMGGAGTKRNTPNREEESASKIDPAEAEELCKGYFKTYDIGDFQCVGETIGRFYTAYNVQGYDGKGSMLFAEVSKTDGALLRFDYYEECKGDTFDIANAEKIAEEFLQSLGYADMEAVRLRHNGTTTDFTFVYEADGVAYYPDAVRVKVCRTRGVVSGLDATQYVHNHKAREGVKTEISLAEAYEKLYDGLEVEASRLAVVRTMRGERPAYEFYCSYGEENYLIYLDALSGEEISIVNTKNL
;
A
#
# COMPACT_ATOMS: atom_id res chain seq x y z
N MET A 1 6.60 23.44 -54.19
CA MET A 1 6.41 22.27 -53.31
C MET A 1 5.08 21.60 -53.63
N LYS A 2 5.05 20.66 -54.60
CA LYS A 2 3.80 19.98 -55.04
C LYS A 2 4.04 18.62 -55.74
N LYS A 3 5.17 17.96 -55.43
CA LYS A 3 5.55 16.70 -56.09
C LYS A 3 6.19 15.63 -55.20
N GLU A 4 6.34 15.86 -53.89
CA GLU A 4 6.92 14.89 -52.93
C GLU A 4 5.93 14.36 -51.88
N GLU A 5 4.68 14.87 -51.85
CA GLU A 5 3.62 14.36 -50.95
C GLU A 5 2.84 13.16 -51.53
N ARG A 6 3.34 12.52 -52.59
CA ARG A 6 2.63 11.44 -53.32
C ARG A 6 3.19 10.02 -53.15
N GLN A 7 4.06 9.79 -52.15
CA GLN A 7 4.62 8.45 -51.88
C GLN A 7 4.42 7.92 -50.44
N ILE A 8 3.58 8.56 -49.60
CA ILE A 8 3.27 8.09 -48.23
C ILE A 8 1.77 7.75 -48.08
N ALA A 9 1.13 7.30 -49.17
CA ALA A 9 -0.31 6.94 -49.20
C ALA A 9 -0.58 5.48 -49.62
N THR A 10 0.46 4.64 -49.73
CA THR A 10 0.35 3.25 -50.18
C THR A 10 1.26 2.33 -49.36
N ASN A 11 0.85 2.00 -48.12
CA ASN A 11 1.29 0.80 -47.38
C ASN A 11 0.50 0.56 -46.07
N LEU A 12 -0.80 0.90 -46.06
CA LEU A 12 -1.69 0.72 -44.88
C LEU A 12 -3.06 0.14 -45.28
N SER A 13 -3.05 -0.96 -46.04
CA SER A 13 -4.25 -1.75 -46.36
C SER A 13 -3.92 -3.20 -46.73
N SER A 14 -3.67 -4.05 -45.74
CA SER A 14 -3.63 -5.52 -45.94
C SER A 14 -4.15 -6.35 -44.75
N GLY A 15 -4.58 -5.72 -43.65
CA GLY A 15 -5.15 -6.39 -42.48
C GLY A 15 -6.67 -6.66 -42.57
N ALA A 16 -7.43 -5.81 -43.28
CA ALA A 16 -8.90 -5.87 -43.29
C ALA A 16 -9.47 -7.00 -44.19
N GLU A 17 -8.84 -7.29 -45.33
CA GLU A 17 -9.37 -8.26 -46.32
C GLU A 17 -9.21 -9.74 -45.92
N LYS A 18 -8.54 -10.06 -44.80
CA LYS A 18 -8.44 -11.44 -44.29
C LYS A 18 -9.53 -11.81 -43.29
N VAL A 19 -10.32 -10.86 -42.79
CA VAL A 19 -11.37 -11.14 -41.78
C VAL A 19 -12.75 -11.44 -42.44
N GLU A 20 -13.02 -10.90 -43.63
CA GLU A 20 -14.27 -11.18 -44.39
C GLU A 20 -14.33 -12.56 -45.06
N LYS A 21 -13.21 -13.30 -45.17
CA LYS A 21 -13.21 -14.64 -45.79
C LYS A 21 -13.57 -15.78 -44.85
N ILE A 22 -13.41 -15.61 -43.53
CA ILE A 22 -13.70 -16.69 -42.55
C ILE A 22 -15.16 -16.66 -42.10
N THR A 23 -15.83 -15.50 -42.14
CA THR A 23 -17.25 -15.34 -41.82
C THR A 23 -18.22 -15.78 -42.92
N LYS A 24 -17.72 -16.31 -44.04
CA LYS A 24 -18.53 -16.70 -45.22
C LYS A 24 -18.75 -18.20 -45.40
N GLU A 25 -18.00 -19.06 -44.70
CA GLU A 25 -18.16 -20.52 -44.80
C GLU A 25 -19.12 -21.12 -43.76
N THR A 26 -19.31 -20.47 -42.60
CA THR A 26 -20.21 -20.95 -41.52
C THR A 26 -21.71 -20.72 -41.78
N ARG A 27 -22.10 -20.32 -43.01
CA ARG A 27 -23.48 -19.96 -43.36
C ARG A 27 -24.10 -20.83 -44.48
N ARG A 28 -23.59 -22.05 -44.67
CA ARG A 28 -24.11 -23.06 -45.61
C ARG A 28 -24.18 -24.47 -45.00
N ALA A 29 -24.81 -24.62 -43.83
CA ALA A 29 -25.10 -25.94 -43.25
C ALA A 29 -26.38 -26.01 -42.39
N ASP A 30 -27.33 -25.10 -42.56
CA ASP A 30 -28.64 -25.16 -41.88
C ASP A 30 -29.79 -25.12 -42.89
N GLY A 31 -30.51 -26.23 -43.01
CA GLY A 31 -31.63 -26.34 -43.95
C GLY A 31 -32.36 -27.69 -43.91
N LYS A 32 -33.42 -27.76 -43.09
CA LYS A 32 -34.50 -28.78 -43.08
C LYS A 32 -34.08 -30.18 -42.57
N THR A 33 -34.89 -30.97 -41.85
CA THR A 33 -36.25 -30.77 -41.31
C THR A 33 -36.50 -31.67 -40.08
N ALA A 34 -37.53 -31.33 -39.29
CA ALA A 34 -37.91 -31.98 -38.04
C ALA A 34 -38.31 -33.48 -38.12
N THR A 35 -38.20 -34.21 -37.00
CA THR A 35 -39.38 -34.65 -36.19
C THR A 35 -39.04 -35.38 -34.88
N LYS A 36 -39.84 -35.13 -33.82
CA LYS A 36 -40.30 -36.01 -32.71
C LYS A 36 -39.29 -37.04 -32.09
N LYS A 37 -39.16 -37.21 -30.76
CA LYS A 37 -40.22 -37.27 -29.73
C LYS A 37 -39.63 -37.25 -28.29
N THR A 38 -40.28 -36.51 -27.38
CA THR A 38 -40.59 -36.81 -25.96
C THR A 38 -39.58 -37.45 -24.99
N MET A 39 -39.22 -36.66 -23.96
CA MET A 39 -39.05 -37.00 -22.52
C MET A 39 -39.17 -38.47 -22.05
N GLN A 40 -38.26 -38.91 -21.16
CA GLN A 40 -38.52 -38.96 -19.69
C GLN A 40 -37.32 -39.44 -18.84
N THR A 41 -37.26 -38.93 -17.60
CA THR A 41 -36.32 -39.29 -16.52
C THR A 41 -36.81 -40.46 -15.65
N LYS A 42 -35.88 -41.34 -15.22
CA LYS A 42 -35.92 -42.17 -13.99
C LYS A 42 -34.46 -42.50 -13.65
N LYS A 43 -33.86 -42.13 -12.50
CA LYS A 43 -34.23 -42.38 -11.10
C LYS A 43 -34.35 -43.87 -10.80
N GLN A 44 -33.22 -44.51 -10.47
CA GLN A 44 -33.16 -45.87 -9.92
C GLN A 44 -33.16 -45.82 -8.40
N THR A 45 -34.12 -46.52 -7.80
CA THR A 45 -34.19 -46.83 -6.37
C THR A 45 -33.95 -48.32 -6.17
N THR A 46 -33.31 -48.65 -5.04
CA THR A 46 -33.03 -50.01 -4.58
C THR A 46 -34.28 -50.82 -4.26
N ALA A 47 -34.27 -52.12 -4.59
CA ALA A 47 -35.13 -53.14 -3.97
C ALA A 47 -34.38 -54.49 -3.91
N LYS A 48 -34.58 -55.24 -2.81
CA LYS A 48 -34.10 -56.63 -2.65
C LYS A 48 -35.05 -57.60 -3.37
N GLY A 49 -34.54 -58.76 -3.78
CA GLY A 49 -35.31 -59.94 -4.19
C GLY A 49 -34.45 -61.18 -4.02
N GLU A 50 -35.04 -62.29 -3.55
CA GLU A 50 -34.33 -63.48 -3.07
C GLU A 50 -34.15 -64.58 -4.13
N ALA A 51 -33.44 -65.64 -3.71
CA ALA A 51 -32.92 -66.75 -4.50
C ALA A 51 -33.93 -67.64 -5.24
N ALA A 52 -33.46 -68.30 -6.31
CA ALA A 52 -33.87 -69.65 -6.70
C ALA A 52 -32.72 -70.37 -7.46
N LEU A 53 -32.60 -71.69 -7.30
CA LEU A 53 -31.55 -72.52 -7.91
C LEU A 53 -31.89 -72.96 -9.34
N GLY A 54 -30.86 -73.26 -10.14
CA GLY A 54 -31.01 -73.95 -11.42
C GLY A 54 -29.67 -74.24 -12.12
N ALA A 55 -29.25 -75.51 -12.13
CA ALA A 55 -28.09 -76.03 -12.86
C ALA A 55 -28.51 -77.33 -13.59
N PRO A 56 -27.66 -77.97 -14.42
CA PRO A 56 -26.63 -77.44 -15.34
C PRO A 56 -26.87 -77.93 -16.79
N LYS A 57 -26.13 -77.42 -17.79
CA LYS A 57 -25.74 -78.23 -18.98
C LYS A 57 -24.36 -77.85 -19.49
N GLU A 58 -23.55 -78.87 -19.74
CA GLU A 58 -22.24 -78.78 -20.37
C GLU A 58 -22.36 -78.57 -21.88
N ALA A 59 -21.38 -77.87 -22.46
CA ALA A 59 -20.98 -78.04 -23.85
C ALA A 59 -19.46 -77.77 -23.95
N ALA A 60 -18.70 -78.80 -24.32
CA ALA A 60 -17.25 -78.79 -24.24
C ALA A 60 -16.59 -77.95 -25.34
N LYS A 61 -15.36 -77.49 -25.06
CA LYS A 61 -14.27 -77.44 -26.05
C LYS A 61 -12.91 -77.47 -25.33
N GLU A 62 -12.31 -78.65 -25.26
CA GLU A 62 -10.88 -78.79 -24.99
C GLU A 62 -10.07 -78.19 -26.15
N VAL A 63 -8.99 -77.46 -25.84
CA VAL A 63 -7.76 -77.50 -26.63
C VAL A 63 -6.55 -77.46 -25.69
N ASN A 64 -5.85 -78.60 -25.61
CA ASN A 64 -4.47 -78.81 -25.17
C ASN A 64 -3.94 -78.18 -23.86
N ALA A 65 -3.72 -79.05 -22.88
CA ALA A 65 -2.78 -78.80 -21.80
C ALA A 65 -1.31 -79.00 -22.25
N LYS A 66 -0.40 -78.09 -21.85
CA LYS A 66 1.02 -78.41 -21.69
C LYS A 66 1.59 -77.79 -20.40
N LYS A 67 1.68 -78.66 -19.38
CA LYS A 67 2.51 -78.63 -18.16
C LYS A 67 3.11 -77.27 -17.72
N LEU A 68 2.75 -76.84 -16.51
CA LEU A 68 3.71 -76.37 -15.48
C LEU A 68 3.07 -76.29 -14.08
N ASN A 69 3.63 -77.08 -13.14
CA ASN A 69 3.60 -76.97 -11.67
C ASN A 69 2.33 -76.51 -10.93
N SER A 70 1.49 -77.48 -10.59
CA SER A 70 0.53 -77.42 -9.47
C SER A 70 1.24 -77.46 -8.11
N ALA A 71 1.73 -76.31 -7.61
CA ALA A 71 2.25 -76.19 -6.23
C ALA A 71 2.26 -74.78 -5.61
N HIS A 72 1.87 -73.72 -6.32
CA HIS A 72 2.04 -72.32 -5.86
C HIS A 72 0.77 -71.44 -5.88
N SER A 73 -0.37 -71.92 -6.37
CA SER A 73 -1.60 -71.12 -6.50
C SER A 73 -2.35 -70.91 -5.18
N GLY A 74 -2.41 -71.92 -4.29
CA GLY A 74 -3.16 -71.84 -3.03
C GLY A 74 -2.63 -70.77 -2.07
N ALA A 75 -1.34 -70.85 -1.72
CA ALA A 75 -0.70 -69.89 -0.81
C ALA A 75 -0.64 -68.44 -1.37
N ALA A 76 -0.69 -68.28 -2.71
CA ALA A 76 -0.79 -66.98 -3.34
C ALA A 76 -2.19 -66.38 -3.18
N ALA A 77 -3.24 -67.15 -3.50
CA ALA A 77 -4.64 -66.74 -3.34
C ALA A 77 -5.00 -66.45 -1.88
N GLU A 78 -4.46 -67.22 -0.94
CA GLU A 78 -4.71 -67.03 0.50
C GLU A 78 -4.02 -65.77 1.03
N LYS A 79 -2.77 -65.50 0.62
CA LYS A 79 -2.08 -64.22 0.89
C LYS A 79 -2.80 -63.02 0.26
N GLU A 80 -3.38 -63.19 -0.93
CA GLU A 80 -4.15 -62.14 -1.60
C GLU A 80 -5.46 -61.86 -0.85
N SER A 81 -6.19 -62.89 -0.42
CA SER A 81 -7.38 -62.78 0.44
C SER A 81 -7.08 -62.09 1.77
N GLN A 82 -5.97 -62.43 2.43
CA GLN A 82 -5.52 -61.74 3.66
C GLN A 82 -5.18 -60.26 3.39
N ARG A 83 -4.47 -59.95 2.30
CA ARG A 83 -4.17 -58.57 1.89
C ARG A 83 -5.44 -57.78 1.54
N ALA A 84 -6.44 -58.41 0.92
CA ALA A 84 -7.73 -57.79 0.65
C ALA A 84 -8.47 -57.44 1.96
N LYS A 85 -8.52 -58.37 2.93
CA LYS A 85 -9.09 -58.11 4.26
C LYS A 85 -8.38 -56.97 4.99
N GLN A 86 -7.04 -56.96 5.01
CA GLN A 86 -6.25 -55.87 5.60
C GLN A 86 -6.49 -54.51 4.91
N ARG A 87 -6.65 -54.47 3.58
CA ARG A 87 -6.99 -53.25 2.84
C ARG A 87 -8.37 -52.72 3.21
N VAL A 88 -9.37 -53.59 3.34
CA VAL A 88 -10.73 -53.22 3.78
C VAL A 88 -10.71 -52.70 5.22
N GLU A 89 -10.02 -53.37 6.14
CA GLU A 89 -9.91 -52.96 7.54
C GLU A 89 -9.17 -51.60 7.68
N ALA A 90 -8.09 -51.40 6.92
CA ALA A 90 -7.38 -50.12 6.87
C ALA A 90 -8.24 -48.99 6.27
N ALA A 91 -9.08 -49.29 5.27
CA ALA A 91 -10.03 -48.34 4.71
C ALA A 91 -11.14 -47.96 5.71
N LEU A 92 -11.64 -48.93 6.47
CA LEU A 92 -12.61 -48.71 7.55
C LEU A 92 -12.00 -47.84 8.67
N LYS A 93 -10.80 -48.18 9.16
CA LYS A 93 -10.07 -47.38 10.16
C LYS A 93 -9.85 -45.94 9.69
N LYS A 94 -9.42 -45.72 8.44
CA LYS A 94 -9.29 -44.37 7.84
C LYS A 94 -10.63 -43.63 7.75
N LYS A 95 -11.73 -44.33 7.45
CA LYS A 95 -13.08 -43.74 7.39
C LYS A 95 -13.55 -43.31 8.79
N GLU A 96 -13.38 -44.16 9.80
CA GLU A 96 -13.69 -43.83 11.20
C GLU A 96 -12.84 -42.67 11.72
N GLU A 97 -11.55 -42.64 11.43
CA GLU A 97 -10.67 -41.53 11.82
C GLU A 97 -11.09 -40.21 11.17
N LYS A 98 -11.50 -40.25 9.89
CA LYS A 98 -12.02 -39.09 9.15
C LYS A 98 -13.35 -38.59 9.73
N GLU A 99 -14.26 -39.49 10.12
CA GLU A 99 -15.50 -39.11 10.81
C GLU A 99 -15.26 -38.60 12.24
N LYS A 100 -14.32 -39.19 13.00
CA LYS A 100 -13.89 -38.66 14.31
C LYS A 100 -13.29 -37.26 14.18
N LYS A 101 -12.45 -37.01 13.18
CA LYS A 101 -11.88 -35.68 12.89
C LYS A 101 -12.97 -34.65 12.50
N LYS A 102 -13.95 -35.03 11.66
CA LYS A 102 -15.12 -34.18 11.36
C LYS A 102 -15.97 -33.87 12.60
N ALA A 103 -16.23 -34.88 13.44
CA ALA A 103 -17.02 -34.71 14.66
C ALA A 103 -16.32 -33.78 15.66
N ALA A 104 -15.00 -33.96 15.85
CA ALA A 104 -14.17 -33.08 16.67
C ALA A 104 -14.16 -31.64 16.13
N ALA A 105 -13.99 -31.45 14.81
CA ALA A 105 -14.07 -30.12 14.18
C ALA A 105 -15.45 -29.47 14.35
N LYS A 106 -16.55 -30.23 14.22
CA LYS A 106 -17.92 -29.74 14.44
C LYS A 106 -18.15 -29.34 15.91
N ALA A 107 -17.66 -30.13 16.86
CA ALA A 107 -17.74 -29.82 18.29
C ALA A 107 -16.88 -28.58 18.67
N ALA A 108 -15.68 -28.46 18.10
CA ALA A 108 -14.84 -27.27 18.26
C ALA A 108 -15.50 -26.02 17.67
N ARG A 109 -16.11 -26.12 16.48
CA ARG A 109 -16.87 -25.02 15.86
C ARG A 109 -18.09 -24.62 16.70
N ALA A 110 -18.77 -25.57 17.34
CA ALA A 110 -19.88 -25.29 18.27
C ALA A 110 -19.40 -24.54 19.52
N LYS A 111 -18.34 -25.01 20.19
CA LYS A 111 -17.73 -24.32 21.35
C LYS A 111 -17.22 -22.92 20.99
N ARG A 112 -16.61 -22.75 19.81
CA ARG A 112 -16.21 -21.44 19.28
C ARG A 112 -17.40 -20.52 19.05
N LYS A 113 -18.52 -21.00 18.48
CA LYS A 113 -19.74 -20.20 18.32
C LYS A 113 -20.35 -19.76 19.65
N GLU A 114 -20.32 -20.61 20.67
CA GLU A 114 -20.84 -20.27 22.00
C GLU A 114 -19.93 -19.26 22.72
N ALA A 115 -18.62 -19.43 22.64
CA ALA A 115 -17.64 -18.43 23.10
C ALA A 115 -17.78 -17.10 22.33
N ARG A 116 -17.99 -17.13 21.00
CA ARG A 116 -18.27 -15.95 20.16
C ARG A 116 -19.53 -15.23 20.62
N LYS A 117 -20.61 -15.94 20.96
CA LYS A 117 -21.84 -15.32 21.51
C LYS A 117 -21.60 -14.63 22.86
N LYS A 118 -20.82 -15.24 23.77
CA LYS A 118 -20.44 -14.58 25.04
C LYS A 118 -19.56 -13.35 24.82
N ARG A 119 -18.49 -13.48 24.03
CA ARG A 119 -17.62 -12.34 23.65
C ARG A 119 -18.43 -11.23 22.98
N LEU A 120 -19.35 -11.54 22.06
CA LEU A 120 -20.22 -10.57 21.40
C LEU A 120 -21.15 -9.85 22.38
N ALA A 121 -21.65 -10.53 23.42
CA ALA A 121 -22.47 -9.91 24.46
C ALA A 121 -21.64 -8.98 25.38
N GLU A 122 -20.48 -9.43 25.83
CA GLU A 122 -19.53 -8.64 26.63
C GLU A 122 -19.02 -7.42 25.83
N TRP A 123 -18.69 -7.61 24.56
CA TRP A 123 -18.28 -6.55 23.63
C TRP A 123 -19.40 -5.55 23.35
N LYS A 124 -20.66 -6.00 23.15
CA LYS A 124 -21.82 -5.09 23.03
C LYS A 124 -22.00 -4.25 24.29
N ALA A 125 -21.79 -4.82 25.49
CA ALA A 125 -21.84 -4.08 26.74
C ALA A 125 -20.68 -3.07 26.87
N GLN A 126 -19.47 -3.45 26.48
CA GLN A 126 -18.31 -2.53 26.44
C GLN A 126 -18.49 -1.40 25.42
N ILE A 127 -19.01 -1.67 24.22
CA ILE A 127 -19.29 -0.64 23.22
C ILE A 127 -20.41 0.30 23.68
N ALA A 128 -21.49 -0.22 24.27
CA ALA A 128 -22.53 0.63 24.85
C ALA A 128 -21.95 1.59 25.90
N LYS A 129 -21.05 1.09 26.77
CA LYS A 129 -20.31 1.92 27.73
C LYS A 129 -19.40 2.93 27.05
N ARG A 130 -18.57 2.51 26.08
CA ARG A 130 -17.61 3.38 25.39
C ARG A 130 -18.29 4.45 24.53
N ASN A 131 -19.45 4.16 23.95
CA ASN A 131 -20.25 5.12 23.19
C ASN A 131 -20.95 6.12 24.12
N ALA A 132 -21.42 5.68 25.30
CA ALA A 132 -21.91 6.59 26.34
C ALA A 132 -20.78 7.51 26.88
N GLU A 133 -19.58 6.96 27.13
CA GLU A 133 -18.39 7.71 27.52
C GLU A 133 -17.94 8.70 26.42
N ARG A 134 -17.98 8.29 25.14
CA ARG A 134 -17.72 9.17 23.98
C ARG A 134 -18.73 10.31 23.90
N LYS A 135 -20.03 10.02 24.03
CA LYS A 135 -21.10 11.04 24.03
C LYS A 135 -20.95 12.02 25.20
N ALA A 136 -20.70 11.52 26.41
CA ALA A 136 -20.43 12.35 27.58
C ALA A 136 -19.14 13.21 27.41
N ARG A 137 -18.11 12.67 26.75
CA ARG A 137 -16.89 13.42 26.41
C ARG A 137 -17.16 14.48 25.33
N ALA A 138 -18.03 14.24 24.37
CA ALA A 138 -18.46 15.21 23.38
C ALA A 138 -19.30 16.34 24.00
N GLU A 139 -20.26 16.01 24.86
CA GLU A 139 -21.06 16.98 25.63
C GLU A 139 -20.18 17.83 26.57
N LYS A 140 -19.21 17.21 27.26
CA LYS A 140 -18.21 17.91 28.08
C LYS A 140 -17.31 18.82 27.23
N ARG A 141 -16.83 18.34 26.08
CA ARG A 141 -16.07 19.15 25.11
C ARG A 141 -16.89 20.35 24.60
N ALA A 142 -18.20 20.18 24.37
CA ALA A 142 -19.09 21.28 23.97
C ALA A 142 -19.27 22.33 25.08
N ALA A 143 -19.34 21.92 26.34
CA ALA A 143 -19.35 22.85 27.49
C ALA A 143 -18.01 23.58 27.67
N GLU A 144 -16.89 22.87 27.56
CA GLU A 144 -15.54 23.45 27.64
C GLU A 144 -15.25 24.41 26.48
N ARG A 145 -15.74 24.12 25.26
CA ARG A 145 -15.69 25.02 24.09
C ARG A 145 -16.34 26.39 24.39
N LYS A 146 -17.49 26.43 25.07
CA LYS A 146 -18.15 27.69 25.46
C LYS A 146 -17.33 28.49 26.48
N ALA A 147 -16.88 27.85 27.57
CA ALA A 147 -16.09 28.52 28.60
C ALA A 147 -14.73 29.04 28.10
N LEU A 148 -14.08 28.33 27.16
CA LEU A 148 -12.82 28.77 26.58
C LEU A 148 -12.99 29.94 25.60
N ALA A 149 -14.11 30.00 24.87
CA ALA A 149 -14.43 31.12 23.97
C ALA A 149 -14.60 32.43 24.74
N GLU A 150 -15.32 32.42 25.86
CA GLU A 150 -15.51 33.57 26.75
C GLU A 150 -14.17 34.07 27.33
N LYS A 151 -13.32 33.14 27.80
CA LYS A 151 -12.00 33.47 28.34
C LYS A 151 -11.07 34.07 27.27
N ARG A 152 -11.11 33.56 26.03
CA ARG A 152 -10.33 34.08 24.90
C ARG A 152 -10.82 35.44 24.38
N ALA A 153 -12.10 35.77 24.55
CA ALA A 153 -12.61 37.11 24.27
C ALA A 153 -12.01 38.16 25.22
N ALA A 154 -12.01 37.89 26.53
CA ALA A 154 -11.42 38.76 27.54
C ALA A 154 -9.91 38.99 27.36
N GLU A 155 -9.16 37.93 27.01
CA GLU A 155 -7.70 38.02 26.82
C GLU A 155 -7.32 38.81 25.55
N LYS A 156 -8.11 38.72 24.48
CA LYS A 156 -7.93 39.53 23.26
C LYS A 156 -8.07 41.02 23.55
N GLU A 157 -9.00 41.42 24.42
CA GLU A 157 -9.22 42.82 24.79
C GLU A 157 -8.03 43.37 25.61
N ALA A 158 -7.47 42.58 26.53
CA ALA A 158 -6.28 42.95 27.29
C ALA A 158 -5.03 43.12 26.40
N LYS A 159 -4.79 42.19 25.46
CA LYS A 159 -3.64 42.26 24.53
C LYS A 159 -3.72 43.44 23.56
N LEU A 160 -4.94 43.88 23.18
CA LEU A 160 -5.13 45.08 22.36
C LEU A 160 -4.70 46.37 23.09
N ARG A 161 -4.92 46.44 24.41
CA ARG A 161 -4.50 47.58 25.24
C ARG A 161 -2.96 47.62 25.35
N ALA A 162 -2.30 46.47 25.54
CA ALA A 162 -0.84 46.38 25.63
C ALA A 162 -0.10 46.75 24.32
N LYS A 163 -0.60 46.35 23.14
CA LYS A 163 0.03 46.73 21.85
C LYS A 163 0.04 48.24 21.60
N LYS A 164 -0.95 48.99 22.10
CA LYS A 164 -1.03 50.46 21.95
C LYS A 164 0.01 51.23 22.78
N GLU A 165 0.56 50.65 23.85
CA GLU A 165 1.66 51.24 24.61
C GLU A 165 3.03 51.04 23.95
N ASN A 166 3.34 49.81 23.52
CA ASN A 166 4.68 49.48 23.01
C ASN A 166 4.99 50.17 21.67
N ALA A 167 3.97 50.46 20.85
CA ALA A 167 4.12 51.25 19.62
C ALA A 167 4.64 52.68 19.86
N LYS A 168 4.45 53.26 21.06
CA LYS A 168 4.98 54.59 21.41
C LYS A 168 6.45 54.58 21.79
N LYS A 169 7.01 53.44 22.18
CA LYS A 169 8.41 53.31 22.64
C LYS A 169 9.40 53.05 21.49
N SER A 170 8.96 52.40 20.41
CA SER A 170 9.82 52.09 19.23
C SER A 170 10.09 53.31 18.33
N ALA A 171 9.18 54.29 18.29
CA ALA A 171 9.36 55.51 17.50
C ALA A 171 10.54 56.39 17.97
N LYS A 172 10.94 56.29 19.24
CA LYS A 172 11.97 57.17 19.87
C LYS A 172 13.41 56.68 19.71
N LYS A 173 13.65 55.55 19.02
CA LYS A 173 14.97 54.88 18.93
C LYS A 173 15.52 54.74 17.51
N ARG A 174 14.97 55.50 16.55
CA ARG A 174 15.36 55.50 15.11
C ARG A 174 15.93 56.85 14.62
N GLN A 175 16.59 57.62 15.50
CA GLN A 175 17.17 58.93 15.16
C GLN A 175 18.68 59.04 15.42
N SER A 176 19.38 57.92 15.63
CA SER A 176 20.83 57.90 15.94
C SER A 176 21.57 56.72 15.27
N LYS A 177 21.72 56.77 13.94
CA LYS A 177 22.79 56.10 13.16
C LYS A 177 22.72 56.44 11.66
N LYS A 178 23.45 57.47 11.25
CA LYS A 178 23.97 57.71 9.89
C LYS A 178 25.33 58.41 10.03
N GLU A 179 26.10 58.42 8.93
CA GLU A 179 27.54 58.78 8.82
C GLU A 179 28.47 57.65 9.30
N SER A 180 29.55 57.27 8.58
CA SER A 180 30.26 57.88 7.44
C SER A 180 30.74 56.87 6.34
N GLN A 181 31.25 57.35 5.20
CA GLN A 181 31.66 56.60 3.97
C GLN A 181 33.16 56.85 3.55
N GLY A 182 33.70 56.04 2.61
CA GLY A 182 34.87 56.34 1.72
C GLY A 182 36.00 55.26 1.74
N GLU A 183 36.41 54.54 0.66
CA GLU A 183 37.15 54.87 -0.62
C GLU A 183 38.72 54.95 -0.48
N ARG A 184 39.63 54.63 -1.46
CA ARG A 184 39.58 54.38 -2.94
C ARG A 184 40.87 53.71 -3.55
N LYS A 185 40.72 52.84 -4.59
CA LYS A 185 41.55 52.62 -5.83
C LYS A 185 43.02 52.08 -5.92
N ASN A 186 43.21 51.12 -6.86
CA ASN A 186 44.25 50.88 -7.93
C ASN A 186 45.79 50.79 -7.60
N ASN A 187 46.73 50.21 -8.39
CA ASN A 187 46.86 49.97 -9.86
C ASN A 187 47.87 48.82 -10.28
N ARG A 188 48.09 48.63 -11.61
CA ARG A 188 48.97 47.72 -12.44
C ARG A 188 50.47 47.51 -12.02
N SER A 189 51.31 46.57 -12.54
CA SER A 189 51.62 46.22 -13.96
C SER A 189 52.42 44.88 -14.25
N GLN A 190 52.77 44.67 -15.54
CA GLN A 190 53.55 43.57 -16.22
C GLN A 190 54.97 43.28 -15.64
N GLY A 191 55.74 42.22 -15.99
CA GLY A 191 55.58 41.05 -16.88
C GLY A 191 56.96 40.52 -17.39
N TYR A 192 57.13 39.23 -17.73
CA TYR A 192 58.38 38.66 -18.31
C TYR A 192 58.08 37.53 -19.30
N GLY A 193 58.65 37.58 -20.51
CA GLY A 193 58.47 36.57 -21.58
C GLY A 193 59.76 36.30 -22.34
N GLY A 194 60.02 35.03 -22.67
CA GLY A 194 61.22 34.58 -23.38
C GLY A 194 61.48 33.09 -23.19
N TRP A 195 61.58 32.63 -21.94
CA TRP A 195 61.72 31.20 -21.60
C TRP A 195 60.38 30.43 -21.62
N LEU A 196 59.27 31.16 -21.54
CA LEU A 196 57.91 30.62 -21.54
C LEU A 196 57.57 29.81 -22.80
N ALA A 197 58.08 30.14 -23.99
CA ALA A 197 57.63 29.50 -25.22
C ALA A 197 57.96 27.99 -25.31
N ALA A 198 59.13 27.56 -24.86
CA ALA A 198 59.53 26.14 -24.85
C ALA A 198 58.84 25.34 -23.73
N VAL A 199 58.61 25.98 -22.57
CA VAL A 199 57.81 25.41 -21.48
C VAL A 199 56.33 25.31 -21.89
N VAL A 200 55.84 26.26 -22.70
CA VAL A 200 54.48 26.25 -23.25
C VAL A 200 54.30 25.17 -24.30
N THR A 201 55.25 24.89 -25.19
CA THR A 201 55.07 23.80 -26.18
C THR A 201 55.12 22.41 -25.53
N LEU A 202 56.10 22.16 -24.65
CA LEU A 202 56.15 20.90 -23.90
C LEU A 202 54.95 20.77 -22.95
N GLY A 203 54.58 21.88 -22.30
CA GLY A 203 53.36 22.01 -21.51
C GLY A 203 52.09 21.75 -22.31
N VAL A 204 51.97 22.21 -23.56
CA VAL A 204 50.82 21.96 -24.45
C VAL A 204 50.74 20.50 -24.87
N VAL A 205 51.86 19.82 -25.13
CA VAL A 205 51.84 18.36 -25.44
C VAL A 205 51.52 17.54 -24.19
N SER A 206 52.08 17.88 -23.03
CA SER A 206 51.71 17.25 -21.75
C SER A 206 50.28 17.58 -21.31
N LEU A 207 49.76 18.76 -21.64
CA LEU A 207 48.35 19.12 -21.45
C LEU A 207 47.45 18.44 -22.47
N ALA A 208 47.90 18.16 -23.69
CA ALA A 208 47.13 17.41 -24.69
C ALA A 208 47.04 15.91 -24.31
N LEU A 209 48.14 15.29 -23.90
CA LEU A 209 48.14 13.92 -23.36
C LEU A 209 47.44 13.83 -22.00
N GLY A 210 47.60 14.86 -21.17
CA GLY A 210 46.82 15.03 -19.94
C GLY A 210 45.33 15.21 -20.24
N ALA A 211 44.96 15.94 -21.29
CA ALA A 211 43.59 16.14 -21.73
C ALA A 211 42.99 14.86 -22.32
N THR A 212 43.71 14.09 -23.15
CA THR A 212 43.19 12.81 -23.66
C THR A 212 43.07 11.78 -22.54
N ALA A 213 44.08 11.65 -21.68
CA ALA A 213 44.02 10.74 -20.53
C ALA A 213 42.98 11.18 -19.47
N THR A 214 42.74 12.48 -19.30
CA THR A 214 41.62 12.95 -18.45
C THR A 214 40.28 12.83 -19.14
N VAL A 215 40.14 13.03 -20.44
CA VAL A 215 38.90 12.77 -21.20
C VAL A 215 38.57 11.28 -21.17
N GLU A 216 39.50 10.38 -21.48
CA GLU A 216 39.29 8.92 -21.40
C GLU A 216 38.97 8.48 -19.96
N ARG A 217 39.64 9.07 -18.96
CA ARG A 217 39.32 8.85 -17.53
C ARG A 217 37.98 9.46 -17.12
N MET A 218 37.57 10.58 -17.71
CA MET A 218 36.28 11.24 -17.47
C MET A 218 35.15 10.51 -18.19
N GLU A 219 35.36 9.95 -19.38
CA GLU A 219 34.42 9.10 -20.11
C GLU A 219 34.22 7.78 -19.37
N THR A 220 35.29 7.08 -18.99
CA THR A 220 35.19 5.86 -18.18
C THR A 220 34.64 6.12 -16.78
N GLN A 221 34.94 7.27 -16.16
CA GLN A 221 34.32 7.69 -14.90
C GLN A 221 32.84 8.06 -15.07
N SER A 222 32.45 8.73 -16.17
CA SER A 222 31.06 9.11 -16.47
C SER A 222 30.23 7.88 -16.83
N ALA A 223 30.79 6.95 -17.60
CA ALA A 223 30.16 5.66 -17.92
C ALA A 223 30.00 4.79 -16.66
N MET A 224 31.01 4.75 -15.79
CA MET A 224 30.90 4.10 -14.47
C MET A 224 29.87 4.82 -13.58
N GLN A 225 29.81 6.16 -13.57
CA GLN A 225 28.80 6.92 -12.81
C GLN A 225 27.38 6.71 -13.35
N ALA A 226 27.18 6.65 -14.67
CA ALA A 226 25.90 6.33 -15.29
C ALA A 226 25.47 4.90 -14.97
N THR A 227 26.40 3.95 -15.06
CA THR A 227 26.21 2.54 -14.68
C THR A 227 25.85 2.41 -13.20
N MET A 228 26.59 3.06 -12.31
CA MET A 228 26.30 3.13 -10.86
C MET A 228 24.94 3.77 -10.60
N SER A 229 24.58 4.85 -11.31
CA SER A 229 23.28 5.50 -11.16
C SER A 229 22.12 4.59 -11.58
N SER A 230 22.30 3.84 -12.68
CA SER A 230 21.35 2.84 -13.16
C SER A 230 21.15 1.71 -12.14
N TYR A 231 22.23 1.07 -11.68
CA TYR A 231 22.13 0.03 -10.65
C TYR A 231 21.55 0.56 -9.33
N ARG A 232 21.91 1.78 -8.93
CA ARG A 232 21.34 2.41 -7.74
C ARG A 232 19.83 2.65 -7.88
N ALA A 233 19.35 3.04 -9.06
CA ALA A 233 17.93 3.14 -9.36
C ALA A 233 17.26 1.76 -9.25
N THR A 234 17.76 0.73 -9.93
CA THR A 234 17.25 -0.65 -9.84
C THR A 234 17.20 -1.17 -8.40
N MET A 235 18.20 -0.86 -7.58
CA MET A 235 18.21 -1.26 -6.16
C MET A 235 17.13 -0.53 -5.35
N TYR A 236 16.86 0.75 -5.61
CA TYR A 236 15.73 1.46 -4.99
C TYR A 236 14.37 0.94 -5.49
N GLU A 237 14.25 0.63 -6.79
CA GLU A 237 13.05 0.03 -7.40
C GLU A 237 12.74 -1.33 -6.75
N LEU A 238 13.73 -2.25 -6.72
CA LEU A 238 13.59 -3.56 -6.06
C LEU A 238 13.26 -3.42 -4.56
N THR A 239 13.86 -2.45 -3.86
CA THR A 239 13.54 -2.20 -2.44
C THR A 239 12.07 -1.83 -2.26
N GLY A 240 11.55 -0.91 -3.09
CA GLY A 240 10.14 -0.50 -3.07
C GLY A 240 9.19 -1.64 -3.47
N ILE A 241 9.58 -2.48 -4.43
CA ILE A 241 8.81 -3.67 -4.81
C ILE A 241 8.76 -4.68 -3.66
N MET A 242 9.88 -5.00 -3.03
CA MET A 242 9.94 -5.92 -1.88
C MET A 242 9.13 -5.41 -0.69
N GLU A 243 9.05 -4.09 -0.49
CA GLU A 243 8.18 -3.46 0.51
C GLU A 243 6.69 -3.55 0.14
N ASN A 244 6.33 -3.38 -1.14
CA ASN A 244 4.96 -3.63 -1.60
C ASN A 244 4.55 -5.09 -1.41
N VAL A 245 5.43 -6.05 -1.77
CA VAL A 245 5.20 -7.49 -1.57
C VAL A 245 5.00 -7.81 -0.07
N ASP A 246 5.76 -7.17 0.83
CA ASP A 246 5.62 -7.35 2.28
C ASP A 246 4.23 -6.90 2.74
N ASN A 247 3.82 -5.71 2.31
CA ASN A 247 2.55 -5.07 2.65
C ASN A 247 1.34 -5.79 2.03
N ASP A 248 1.49 -6.40 0.86
CA ASP A 248 0.44 -7.21 0.24
C ASP A 248 0.33 -8.58 0.91
N LEU A 249 1.46 -9.26 1.19
CA LEU A 249 1.48 -10.53 1.92
C LEU A 249 0.88 -10.39 3.32
N ASP A 250 1.22 -9.32 4.05
CA ASP A 250 0.61 -8.99 5.34
C ASP A 250 -0.92 -8.89 5.26
N ARG A 251 -1.43 -8.10 4.30
CA ARG A 251 -2.87 -7.87 4.14
C ARG A 251 -3.63 -9.13 3.71
N VAL A 252 -3.11 -9.94 2.79
CA VAL A 252 -3.85 -11.14 2.32
C VAL A 252 -3.95 -12.22 3.40
N ARG A 253 -2.96 -12.33 4.30
CA ARG A 253 -2.98 -13.28 5.43
C ARG A 253 -4.17 -13.09 6.38
N VAL A 254 -4.62 -11.85 6.55
CA VAL A 254 -5.69 -11.46 7.50
C VAL A 254 -7.04 -11.14 6.83
N SER A 255 -7.13 -11.28 5.50
CA SER A 255 -8.36 -11.13 4.73
C SER A 255 -9.18 -12.42 4.69
N ASP A 256 -10.51 -12.30 4.76
CA ASP A 256 -11.47 -13.40 4.51
C ASP A 256 -12.35 -13.17 3.28
N SER A 257 -12.26 -12.01 2.63
CA SER A 257 -13.02 -11.70 1.42
C SER A 257 -12.33 -12.23 0.17
N SER A 258 -12.95 -13.16 -0.55
CA SER A 258 -12.43 -13.68 -1.82
C SER A 258 -12.08 -12.58 -2.82
N VAL A 259 -12.87 -11.50 -2.87
CA VAL A 259 -12.63 -10.35 -3.77
C VAL A 259 -11.38 -9.56 -3.37
N GLN A 260 -11.10 -9.41 -2.07
CA GLN A 260 -9.88 -8.74 -1.60
C GLN A 260 -8.66 -9.64 -1.77
N GLN A 261 -8.78 -10.91 -1.42
CA GLN A 261 -7.75 -11.91 -1.66
C GLN A 261 -7.40 -11.96 -3.16
N GLU A 262 -8.38 -11.97 -4.08
CA GLU A 262 -8.13 -11.89 -5.51
C GLU A 262 -7.41 -10.60 -5.94
N ARG A 263 -7.79 -9.45 -5.37
CA ARG A 263 -7.12 -8.19 -5.68
C ARG A 263 -5.66 -8.21 -5.23
N ILE A 264 -5.42 -8.51 -3.95
CA ILE A 264 -4.08 -8.47 -3.34
C ILE A 264 -3.16 -9.53 -3.96
N LEU A 265 -3.67 -10.74 -4.28
CA LEU A 265 -2.89 -11.76 -4.98
C LEU A 265 -2.60 -11.38 -6.45
N THR A 266 -3.47 -10.60 -7.09
CA THR A 266 -3.19 -10.05 -8.43
C THR A 266 -2.12 -8.97 -8.36
N ASP A 267 -2.17 -8.10 -7.35
CA ASP A 267 -1.15 -7.07 -7.12
C ASP A 267 0.23 -7.72 -6.81
N LEU A 268 0.27 -8.75 -5.94
CA LEU A 268 1.47 -9.58 -5.68
C LEU A 268 2.04 -10.22 -6.96
N LEU A 269 1.18 -10.76 -7.83
CA LEU A 269 1.63 -11.34 -9.09
C LEU A 269 2.25 -10.28 -10.02
N VAL A 270 1.78 -9.04 -9.98
CA VAL A 270 2.40 -7.94 -10.73
C VAL A 270 3.72 -7.50 -10.09
N GLN A 271 3.78 -7.37 -8.77
CA GLN A 271 5.00 -6.98 -8.04
C GLN A 271 6.13 -8.01 -8.23
N THR A 272 5.84 -9.31 -8.12
CA THR A 272 6.81 -10.38 -8.36
C THR A 272 7.39 -10.34 -9.77
N ARG A 273 6.60 -10.07 -10.81
CA ARG A 273 7.10 -9.88 -12.18
C ARG A 273 7.94 -8.60 -12.36
N MET A 274 7.70 -7.54 -11.58
CA MET A 274 8.59 -6.37 -11.57
C MET A 274 9.90 -6.68 -10.83
N ALA A 275 9.85 -7.41 -9.71
CA ALA A 275 11.04 -7.86 -8.99
C ALA A 275 11.94 -8.73 -9.87
N GLU A 276 11.35 -9.63 -10.66
CA GLU A 276 12.06 -10.46 -11.66
C GLU A 276 12.80 -9.60 -12.70
N LEU A 277 12.11 -8.62 -13.30
CA LEU A 277 12.70 -7.68 -14.27
C LEU A 277 13.80 -6.79 -13.69
N ASP A 278 13.73 -6.44 -12.40
CA ASP A 278 14.78 -5.66 -11.74
C ASP A 278 15.97 -6.52 -11.34
N LEU A 279 15.73 -7.78 -10.97
CA LEU A 279 16.77 -8.76 -10.66
C LEU A 279 17.57 -9.15 -11.91
N GLU A 280 16.91 -9.30 -13.07
CA GLU A 280 17.56 -9.51 -14.38
C GLU A 280 18.55 -8.39 -14.74
N LYS A 281 18.32 -7.16 -14.26
CA LYS A 281 19.23 -6.03 -14.46
C LYS A 281 20.42 -6.04 -13.48
N MET A 282 20.49 -6.92 -12.49
CA MET A 282 21.55 -6.91 -11.47
C MET A 282 22.75 -7.80 -11.84
N PRO A 283 24.00 -7.43 -11.48
CA PRO A 283 25.19 -8.19 -11.81
C PRO A 283 25.41 -9.30 -10.77
N LEU A 284 24.48 -10.26 -10.72
CA LEU A 284 24.48 -11.37 -9.76
C LEU A 284 25.39 -12.52 -10.22
N THR A 285 25.82 -13.35 -9.26
CA THR A 285 26.36 -14.67 -9.59
C THR A 285 25.23 -15.59 -10.07
N ALA A 286 25.55 -16.56 -10.93
CA ALA A 286 24.56 -17.51 -11.44
C ALA A 286 23.91 -18.41 -10.36
N GLU A 287 24.46 -18.44 -9.14
CA GLU A 287 23.88 -19.14 -7.99
C GLU A 287 22.89 -18.23 -7.25
N ALA A 288 23.30 -16.99 -6.94
CA ALA A 288 22.44 -16.00 -6.30
C ALA A 288 21.23 -15.64 -7.17
N ASP A 289 21.43 -15.43 -8.48
CA ASP A 289 20.36 -15.20 -9.45
C ASP A 289 19.30 -16.31 -9.38
N ARG A 290 19.69 -17.58 -9.53
CA ARG A 290 18.77 -18.72 -9.46
C ARG A 290 18.02 -18.78 -8.14
N ASN A 291 18.71 -18.55 -7.02
CA ASN A 291 18.12 -18.69 -5.69
C ASN A 291 17.09 -17.57 -5.41
N VAL A 292 17.43 -16.30 -5.70
CA VAL A 292 16.48 -15.19 -5.52
C VAL A 292 15.32 -15.25 -6.52
N THR A 293 15.60 -15.55 -7.79
CA THR A 293 14.57 -15.77 -8.84
C THR A 293 13.62 -16.92 -8.47
N SER A 294 14.10 -17.97 -7.80
CA SER A 294 13.25 -19.08 -7.36
C SER A 294 12.20 -18.67 -6.33
N PHE A 295 12.54 -17.80 -5.37
CA PHE A 295 11.59 -17.30 -4.39
C PHE A 295 10.53 -16.39 -5.03
N ILE A 296 10.94 -15.50 -5.94
CA ILE A 296 10.05 -14.62 -6.69
C ILE A 296 9.05 -15.45 -7.52
N ASN A 297 9.55 -16.40 -8.31
CA ASN A 297 8.69 -17.28 -9.11
C ASN A 297 7.80 -18.19 -8.25
N ARG A 298 8.26 -18.66 -7.09
CA ARG A 298 7.43 -19.44 -6.16
C ARG A 298 6.31 -18.59 -5.55
N THR A 299 6.58 -17.34 -5.21
CA THR A 299 5.57 -16.38 -4.75
C THR A 299 4.53 -16.12 -5.84
N ALA A 300 4.97 -15.92 -7.09
CA ALA A 300 4.09 -15.79 -8.25
C ALA A 300 3.20 -17.04 -8.46
N MET A 301 3.78 -18.24 -8.46
CA MET A 301 3.04 -19.50 -8.64
C MET A 301 1.99 -19.75 -7.53
N GLU A 302 2.33 -19.48 -6.27
CA GLU A 302 1.36 -19.60 -5.17
C GLU A 302 0.23 -18.58 -5.31
N CYS A 303 0.52 -17.35 -5.75
CA CYS A 303 -0.51 -16.35 -6.06
C CYS A 303 -1.40 -16.80 -7.22
N GLU A 304 -0.84 -17.29 -8.33
CA GLU A 304 -1.60 -17.83 -9.48
C GLU A 304 -2.51 -19.00 -9.06
N ARG A 305 -2.00 -19.92 -8.22
CA ARG A 305 -2.78 -21.06 -7.69
C ARG A 305 -3.91 -20.62 -6.78
N MET A 306 -3.67 -19.69 -5.86
CA MET A 306 -4.68 -19.17 -4.94
C MET A 306 -5.74 -18.34 -5.68
N LEU A 307 -5.34 -17.52 -6.67
CA LEU A 307 -6.24 -16.83 -7.58
C LEU A 307 -7.16 -17.82 -8.34
N SER A 308 -6.62 -18.94 -8.79
CA SER A 308 -7.41 -19.98 -9.46
C SER A 308 -8.45 -20.62 -8.52
N ILE A 309 -8.14 -20.83 -7.24
CA ILE A 309 -9.10 -21.33 -6.25
C ILE A 309 -10.25 -20.33 -6.06
N LEU A 310 -9.93 -19.05 -5.86
CA LEU A 310 -10.89 -17.99 -5.56
C LEU A 310 -11.82 -17.71 -6.74
N ARG A 311 -11.27 -17.57 -7.95
CA ARG A 311 -12.04 -17.32 -9.18
C ARG A 311 -13.01 -18.45 -9.54
N ASN A 312 -12.77 -19.65 -9.03
CA ASN A 312 -13.67 -20.80 -9.15
C ASN A 312 -14.73 -20.87 -8.02
N GLY A 313 -14.84 -19.83 -7.19
CA GLY A 313 -15.77 -19.77 -6.05
C GLY A 313 -15.33 -20.57 -4.83
N GLY A 314 -14.03 -20.90 -4.73
CA GLY A 314 -13.44 -21.57 -3.57
C GLY A 314 -13.00 -20.59 -2.47
N GLU A 315 -12.61 -21.15 -1.33
CA GLU A 315 -12.03 -20.42 -0.19
C GLU A 315 -10.58 -20.89 0.04
N LEU A 316 -9.69 -19.99 0.49
CA LEU A 316 -8.31 -20.36 0.85
C LEU A 316 -8.31 -21.28 2.09
N SER A 317 -7.69 -22.45 1.95
CA SER A 317 -7.57 -23.44 3.00
C SER A 317 -6.57 -23.01 4.08
N GLN A 318 -6.57 -23.72 5.22
CA GLN A 318 -5.58 -23.50 6.27
C GLN A 318 -4.13 -23.76 5.80
N ALA A 319 -3.93 -24.62 4.80
CA ALA A 319 -2.62 -24.84 4.19
C ALA A 319 -2.19 -23.64 3.32
N ASP A 320 -3.12 -23.05 2.57
CA ASP A 320 -2.88 -21.85 1.76
C ASP A 320 -2.49 -20.66 2.65
N ARG A 321 -3.20 -20.47 3.78
CA ARG A 321 -2.86 -19.44 4.78
C ARG A 321 -1.52 -19.69 5.48
N ALA A 322 -1.18 -20.95 5.77
CA ALA A 322 0.14 -21.30 6.29
C ALA A 322 1.25 -20.92 5.28
N ARG A 323 1.00 -21.15 3.98
CA ARG A 323 1.93 -20.77 2.91
C ARG A 323 2.06 -19.26 2.74
N LEU A 324 0.96 -18.49 2.83
CA LEU A 324 1.01 -17.02 2.85
C LEU A 324 1.78 -16.47 4.07
N ASN A 325 1.63 -17.11 5.25
CA ASN A 325 2.43 -16.77 6.43
C ASN A 325 3.93 -17.02 6.21
N GLU A 326 4.29 -18.16 5.62
CA GLU A 326 5.67 -18.51 5.28
C GLU A 326 6.29 -17.52 4.29
N LEU A 327 5.60 -17.23 3.18
CA LEU A 327 6.03 -16.24 2.19
C LEU A 327 6.24 -14.85 2.82
N TYR A 328 5.36 -14.40 3.71
CA TYR A 328 5.54 -13.14 4.44
C TYR A 328 6.82 -13.15 5.29
N GLN A 329 7.04 -14.18 6.11
CA GLN A 329 8.22 -14.20 7.00
C GLN A 329 9.54 -14.16 6.21
N ILE A 330 9.58 -14.85 5.07
CA ILE A 330 10.76 -14.86 4.19
C ILE A 330 10.92 -13.50 3.50
N ASN A 331 9.86 -12.95 2.90
CA ASN A 331 9.91 -11.63 2.28
C ASN A 331 10.31 -10.53 3.28
N HIS A 332 9.78 -10.59 4.50
CA HIS A 332 10.06 -9.61 5.56
C HIS A 332 11.54 -9.65 5.97
N ALA A 333 12.13 -10.85 6.10
CA ALA A 333 13.55 -11.01 6.35
C ALA A 333 14.43 -10.50 5.17
N ILE A 334 14.02 -10.79 3.93
CA ILE A 334 14.68 -10.27 2.72
C ILE A 334 14.64 -8.74 2.68
N ARG A 335 13.47 -8.14 2.94
CA ARG A 335 13.27 -6.69 3.01
C ARG A 335 14.12 -6.05 4.11
N GLN A 336 14.24 -6.67 5.28
CA GLN A 336 15.11 -6.19 6.36
C GLN A 336 16.59 -6.18 5.96
N GLU A 337 17.09 -7.22 5.30
CA GLU A 337 18.48 -7.25 4.81
C GLU A 337 18.72 -6.25 3.67
N ILE A 338 17.79 -6.10 2.73
CA ILE A 338 17.88 -5.10 1.64
C ILE A 338 17.88 -3.67 2.21
N ASN A 339 16.97 -3.34 3.12
CA ASN A 339 16.95 -2.03 3.78
C ASN A 339 18.21 -1.79 4.62
N GLY A 340 18.68 -2.82 5.33
CA GLY A 340 19.92 -2.79 6.11
C GLY A 340 21.15 -2.49 5.24
N MET A 341 21.22 -3.09 4.06
CA MET A 341 22.23 -2.80 3.03
C MET A 341 22.10 -1.36 2.49
N MET A 342 20.91 -0.96 2.03
CA MET A 342 20.69 0.35 1.41
C MET A 342 20.98 1.52 2.36
N SER A 343 20.77 1.34 3.68
CA SER A 343 21.13 2.33 4.71
C SER A 343 22.64 2.55 4.89
N LYS A 344 23.48 1.62 4.43
CA LYS A 344 24.94 1.62 4.62
C LYS A 344 25.74 1.70 3.32
N MET A 345 25.09 1.49 2.17
CA MET A 345 25.75 1.41 0.86
C MET A 345 26.42 2.73 0.48
N THR A 346 27.74 2.71 0.30
CA THR A 346 28.50 3.81 -0.27
C THR A 346 28.78 3.62 -1.75
N ASP A 347 29.17 4.69 -2.44
CA ASP A 347 29.62 4.64 -3.83
C ASP A 347 30.85 3.73 -4.04
N LYS A 348 31.64 3.48 -2.98
CA LYS A 348 32.75 2.52 -3.02
C LYS A 348 32.25 1.09 -3.03
N ASP A 349 31.24 0.77 -2.21
CA ASP A 349 30.62 -0.56 -2.16
C ASP A 349 29.96 -0.91 -3.50
N LEU A 350 29.20 0.04 -4.05
CA LEU A 350 28.54 -0.11 -5.35
C LEU A 350 29.55 -0.31 -6.48
N LYS A 351 30.67 0.44 -6.47
CA LYS A 351 31.75 0.27 -7.44
C LYS A 351 32.49 -1.07 -7.30
N ALA A 352 32.69 -1.56 -6.07
CA ALA A 352 33.28 -2.88 -5.82
C ALA A 352 32.36 -4.01 -6.30
N PHE A 353 31.05 -3.87 -6.07
CA PHE A 353 30.05 -4.83 -6.55
C PHE A 353 30.02 -4.91 -8.08
N ILE A 354 29.89 -3.77 -8.77
CA ILE A 354 29.82 -3.71 -10.24
C ILE A 354 31.09 -4.25 -10.91
N LYS A 355 32.28 -3.97 -10.34
CA LYS A 355 33.56 -4.31 -10.96
C LYS A 355 34.07 -5.70 -10.57
N GLU A 356 33.80 -6.15 -9.36
CA GLU A 356 34.48 -7.31 -8.74
C GLU A 356 33.52 -8.35 -8.15
N GLY A 357 32.19 -8.10 -8.19
CA GLY A 357 31.18 -8.99 -7.62
C GLY A 357 31.27 -9.12 -6.10
N LYS A 358 31.84 -8.12 -5.41
CA LYS A 358 32.26 -8.18 -4.00
C LYS A 358 31.85 -6.96 -3.20
N GLY A 359 31.91 -7.10 -1.88
CA GLY A 359 31.58 -6.05 -0.90
C GLY A 359 30.21 -6.26 -0.27
N SER A 360 29.78 -5.27 0.52
CA SER A 360 28.59 -5.35 1.37
C SER A 360 27.29 -5.70 0.62
N ILE A 361 27.18 -5.36 -0.67
CA ILE A 361 26.06 -5.71 -1.53
C ILE A 361 26.04 -7.21 -1.83
N ALA A 362 27.20 -7.79 -2.19
CA ALA A 362 27.33 -9.23 -2.42
C ALA A 362 27.09 -10.03 -1.13
N ASP A 363 27.54 -9.54 0.02
CA ASP A 363 27.28 -10.17 1.32
C ASP A 363 25.78 -10.18 1.66
N ALA A 364 25.05 -9.09 1.39
CA ALA A 364 23.61 -9.01 1.58
C ALA A 364 22.85 -9.96 0.63
N ILE A 365 23.24 -10.00 -0.65
CA ILE A 365 22.72 -10.97 -1.62
C ILE A 365 22.94 -12.41 -1.13
N SER A 366 24.14 -12.75 -0.63
CA SER A 366 24.44 -14.07 -0.08
C SER A 366 23.67 -14.42 1.21
N LYS A 367 23.13 -13.43 1.93
CA LYS A 367 22.19 -13.67 3.04
C LYS A 367 20.76 -13.89 2.56
N VAL A 368 20.29 -13.07 1.63
CA VAL A 368 18.99 -13.25 0.95
C VAL A 368 18.94 -14.64 0.31
N GLU A 369 20.01 -15.02 -0.39
CA GLU A 369 20.22 -16.36 -0.92
C GLU A 369 20.10 -17.44 0.18
N LYS A 370 20.77 -17.30 1.32
CA LYS A 370 20.66 -18.27 2.45
C LYS A 370 19.23 -18.39 2.99
N LEU A 371 18.51 -17.28 3.12
CA LEU A 371 17.10 -17.27 3.53
C LEU A 371 16.23 -18.07 2.53
N THR A 372 16.47 -17.92 1.23
CA THR A 372 15.80 -18.73 0.19
C THR A 372 16.30 -20.20 0.14
N LEU A 373 17.55 -20.46 0.50
CA LEU A 373 18.16 -21.80 0.48
C LEU A 373 17.73 -22.70 1.65
N GLU A 374 17.47 -22.15 2.84
CA GLU A 374 16.92 -22.93 3.96
C GLU A 374 15.51 -23.45 3.62
N GLU A 375 14.73 -22.66 2.87
CA GLU A 375 13.42 -23.06 2.30
C GLU A 375 13.55 -24.13 1.20
N ASN A 376 14.58 -24.05 0.35
CA ASN A 376 14.78 -24.93 -0.81
C ASN A 376 14.97 -26.42 -0.48
N LYS A 377 15.21 -26.79 0.79
CA LYS A 377 15.20 -28.20 1.22
C LYS A 377 13.80 -28.83 1.22
N ALA A 378 12.73 -28.04 1.10
CA ALA A 378 11.33 -28.48 1.06
C ALA A 378 10.77 -28.67 -0.37
N ARG A 379 11.30 -29.68 -1.08
CA ARG A 379 10.81 -30.41 -2.28
C ARG A 379 10.21 -29.65 -3.48
N LEU A 380 10.74 -29.97 -4.67
CA LEU A 380 10.24 -29.60 -6.00
C LEU A 380 9.08 -30.50 -6.53
N GLY A 381 8.28 -29.94 -7.45
CA GLY A 381 7.55 -30.70 -8.48
C GLY A 381 6.22 -30.08 -8.97
N GLY A 382 6.16 -29.58 -10.22
CA GLY A 382 4.93 -29.13 -10.90
C GLY A 382 5.19 -27.97 -11.88
N ASP A 383 4.52 -27.93 -13.04
CA ASP A 383 4.92 -27.13 -14.23
C ASP A 383 3.75 -26.37 -14.93
N MET A 384 4.10 -25.27 -15.62
CA MET A 384 3.39 -24.45 -16.63
C MET A 384 2.04 -23.71 -16.33
N GLY A 385 1.97 -22.40 -16.69
CA GLY A 385 0.98 -22.04 -17.74
C GLY A 385 0.22 -20.69 -17.87
N GLY A 386 0.71 -19.52 -17.43
CA GLY A 386 0.63 -18.24 -18.20
C GLY A 386 -0.67 -17.37 -18.40
N ALA A 387 -0.40 -16.05 -18.54
CA ALA A 387 -1.18 -14.95 -19.17
C ALA A 387 -2.25 -14.15 -18.37
N GLY A 388 -2.24 -12.80 -18.53
CA GLY A 388 -3.14 -11.84 -17.86
C GLY A 388 -3.50 -10.61 -18.71
N THR A 389 -4.18 -9.58 -18.16
CA THR A 389 -4.50 -8.31 -18.88
C THR A 389 -4.78 -7.12 -17.94
N LYS A 390 -4.43 -5.89 -18.37
CA LYS A 390 -4.65 -4.61 -17.65
C LYS A 390 -6.03 -3.98 -17.90
N ARG A 391 -6.43 -2.98 -17.08
CA ARG A 391 -7.50 -2.01 -17.40
C ARG A 391 -7.17 -0.62 -16.81
N ASN A 392 -7.68 0.45 -17.40
CA ASN A 392 -7.42 1.85 -17.02
C ASN A 392 -8.75 2.66 -16.97
N THR A 393 -8.82 3.78 -16.25
CA THR A 393 -10.03 4.63 -16.10
C THR A 393 -9.71 6.14 -16.02
N PRO A 394 -10.52 7.04 -16.61
CA PRO A 394 -10.24 8.49 -16.66
C PRO A 394 -10.93 9.33 -15.55
N ASN A 395 -10.45 10.57 -15.37
CA ASN A 395 -10.98 11.61 -14.48
C ASN A 395 -12.17 12.39 -15.11
N ARG A 396 -12.90 13.19 -14.31
CA ARG A 396 -13.92 14.17 -14.74
C ARG A 396 -13.55 15.59 -14.27
N GLU A 397 -14.05 16.60 -14.97
CA GLU A 397 -13.73 18.03 -14.84
C GLU A 397 -14.51 18.72 -13.69
N GLU A 398 -14.00 19.88 -13.23
CA GLU A 398 -14.58 20.72 -12.17
C GLU A 398 -15.09 22.06 -12.73
N GLU A 399 -16.17 22.59 -12.16
CA GLU A 399 -16.78 23.88 -12.53
C GLU A 399 -16.17 25.07 -11.78
N SER A 400 -16.34 26.28 -12.33
CA SER A 400 -15.74 27.51 -11.84
C SER A 400 -16.46 28.12 -10.62
N ALA A 401 -15.70 28.42 -9.56
CA ALA A 401 -16.09 29.38 -8.53
C ALA A 401 -15.13 30.59 -8.51
N SER A 402 -15.51 31.65 -7.78
CA SER A 402 -14.82 32.95 -7.74
C SER A 402 -13.35 32.81 -7.35
N LYS A 403 -12.46 33.47 -8.09
CA LYS A 403 -11.03 33.46 -7.78
C LYS A 403 -10.71 34.63 -6.86
N ILE A 404 -10.15 34.34 -5.69
CA ILE A 404 -9.45 35.35 -4.87
C ILE A 404 -8.19 35.82 -5.59
N ASP A 405 -7.67 36.99 -5.22
CA ASP A 405 -6.41 37.52 -5.76
C ASP A 405 -5.18 37.22 -4.86
N PRO A 406 -3.93 37.44 -5.35
CA PRO A 406 -2.73 37.16 -4.56
C PRO A 406 -2.59 38.00 -3.28
N ALA A 407 -3.10 39.24 -3.27
CA ALA A 407 -3.03 40.13 -2.10
C ALA A 407 -4.07 39.73 -1.04
N GLU A 408 -5.24 39.25 -1.47
CA GLU A 408 -6.21 38.61 -0.58
C GLU A 408 -5.61 37.35 0.08
N ALA A 409 -4.86 36.53 -0.66
CA ALA A 409 -4.16 35.37 -0.10
C ALA A 409 -3.08 35.76 0.94
N GLU A 410 -2.34 36.86 0.72
CA GLU A 410 -1.38 37.41 1.68
C GLU A 410 -2.06 37.89 2.97
N GLU A 411 -3.19 38.60 2.87
CA GLU A 411 -3.97 39.05 4.04
C GLU A 411 -4.62 37.88 4.80
N LEU A 412 -5.11 36.85 4.12
CA LEU A 412 -5.61 35.63 4.74
C LEU A 412 -4.52 34.92 5.56
N CYS A 413 -3.28 34.83 5.04
CA CYS A 413 -2.14 34.31 5.79
C CYS A 413 -1.82 35.13 7.06
N LYS A 414 -1.93 36.47 7.02
CA LYS A 414 -1.82 37.32 8.24
C LYS A 414 -2.90 37.00 9.27
N GLY A 415 -4.10 36.58 8.81
CA GLY A 415 -5.18 36.06 9.65
C GLY A 415 -4.84 34.71 10.29
N TYR A 416 -4.52 33.70 9.47
CA TYR A 416 -4.23 32.33 9.90
C TYR A 416 -3.02 32.24 10.85
N PHE A 417 -1.94 32.97 10.56
CA PHE A 417 -0.67 32.88 11.29
C PHE A 417 -0.44 34.02 12.31
N LYS A 418 -1.53 34.69 12.74
CA LYS A 418 -1.50 35.84 13.67
C LYS A 418 -0.75 35.59 15.00
N THR A 419 -0.57 34.34 15.40
CA THR A 419 0.16 33.93 16.62
C THR A 419 1.62 33.56 16.41
N TYR A 420 2.11 33.53 15.16
CA TYR A 420 3.42 32.98 14.79
C TYR A 420 4.54 34.03 14.68
N ASP A 421 4.23 35.31 14.93
CA ASP A 421 5.16 36.46 14.82
C ASP A 421 5.92 36.52 13.47
N ILE A 422 5.23 36.09 12.41
CA ILE A 422 5.68 36.27 11.03
C ILE A 422 5.56 37.75 10.66
N GLY A 423 6.53 38.25 9.89
CA GLY A 423 6.48 39.56 9.26
C GLY A 423 5.48 39.62 8.11
N ASP A 424 5.81 40.39 7.07
CA ASP A 424 4.96 40.45 5.88
C ASP A 424 4.99 39.12 5.10
N PHE A 425 3.81 38.70 4.66
CA PHE A 425 3.63 37.59 3.73
C PHE A 425 3.75 38.09 2.29
N GLN A 426 4.28 37.26 1.40
CA GLN A 426 4.42 37.53 -0.03
C GLN A 426 4.02 36.30 -0.85
N CYS A 427 3.20 36.50 -1.87
CA CYS A 427 2.88 35.50 -2.86
C CYS A 427 4.08 35.30 -3.81
N VAL A 428 4.69 34.12 -3.77
CA VAL A 428 5.90 33.77 -4.53
C VAL A 428 5.64 32.85 -5.71
N GLY A 429 4.40 32.40 -5.91
CA GLY A 429 4.02 31.62 -7.08
C GLY A 429 2.64 30.99 -6.93
N GLU A 430 2.38 29.98 -7.74
CA GLU A 430 1.11 29.28 -7.78
C GLU A 430 1.33 27.77 -7.86
N THR A 431 0.43 27.00 -7.27
CA THR A 431 0.41 25.53 -7.38
C THR A 431 -0.85 25.09 -8.12
N ILE A 432 -0.66 24.25 -9.14
CA ILE A 432 -1.76 23.58 -9.85
C ILE A 432 -1.73 22.11 -9.43
N GLY A 433 -2.57 21.77 -8.47
CA GLY A 433 -2.79 20.39 -8.05
C GLY A 433 -3.72 19.66 -9.02
N ARG A 434 -3.82 18.33 -8.89
CA ARG A 434 -4.71 17.51 -9.72
C ARG A 434 -6.21 17.85 -9.54
N PHE A 435 -6.57 18.48 -8.42
CA PHE A 435 -7.94 18.74 -7.98
C PHE A 435 -8.08 20.09 -7.23
N TYR A 436 -7.13 21.02 -7.42
CA TYR A 436 -7.16 22.36 -6.81
C TYR A 436 -6.16 23.29 -7.50
N THR A 437 -6.35 24.60 -7.35
CA THR A 437 -5.31 25.59 -7.63
C THR A 437 -5.10 26.48 -6.41
N ALA A 438 -3.85 26.85 -6.14
CA ALA A 438 -3.47 27.58 -4.94
C ALA A 438 -2.45 28.70 -5.24
N TYR A 439 -2.41 29.70 -4.37
CA TYR A 439 -1.31 30.65 -4.24
C TYR A 439 -0.29 30.13 -3.24
N ASN A 440 0.98 30.25 -3.59
CA ASN A 440 2.11 29.89 -2.74
C ASN A 440 2.56 31.16 -2.02
N VAL A 441 2.29 31.24 -0.72
CA VAL A 441 2.55 32.42 0.11
C VAL A 441 3.63 32.09 1.12
N GLN A 442 4.66 32.92 1.24
CA GLN A 442 5.72 32.75 2.23
C GLN A 442 5.88 33.98 3.13
N GLY A 443 6.37 33.76 4.34
CA GLY A 443 6.78 34.81 5.26
C GLY A 443 7.91 34.33 6.16
N TYR A 444 8.55 35.26 6.88
CA TYR A 444 9.65 34.95 7.80
C TYR A 444 9.38 35.53 9.19
N ASP A 445 9.75 34.80 10.23
CA ASP A 445 9.72 35.31 11.61
C ASP A 445 10.93 36.21 11.93
N GLY A 446 10.94 36.80 13.12
CA GLY A 446 12.04 37.64 13.61
C GLY A 446 13.41 36.94 13.78
N LYS A 447 13.49 35.61 13.59
CA LYS A 447 14.73 34.80 13.61
C LYS A 447 15.20 34.44 12.20
N GLY A 448 14.38 34.68 11.17
CA GLY A 448 14.62 34.26 9.79
C GLY A 448 14.10 32.85 9.46
N SER A 449 13.32 32.22 10.35
CA SER A 449 12.66 30.95 10.05
C SER A 449 11.46 31.18 9.13
N MET A 450 11.39 30.39 8.06
CA MET A 450 10.40 30.53 6.99
C MET A 450 9.10 29.81 7.34
N LEU A 451 7.96 30.44 7.06
CA LEU A 451 6.66 29.79 6.97
C LEU A 451 6.21 29.83 5.51
N PHE A 452 5.89 28.66 4.95
CA PHE A 452 5.35 28.50 3.60
C PHE A 452 3.93 27.96 3.68
N ALA A 453 3.00 28.53 2.92
CA ALA A 453 1.59 28.17 2.90
C ALA A 453 1.04 28.08 1.46
N GLU A 454 0.13 27.14 1.24
CA GLU A 454 -0.68 27.03 0.02
C GLU A 454 -2.11 27.45 0.35
N VAL A 455 -2.58 28.53 -0.27
CA VAL A 455 -3.94 29.08 -0.09
C VAL A 455 -4.77 28.82 -1.34
N SER A 456 -5.91 28.16 -1.20
CA SER A 456 -6.82 27.86 -2.30
C SER A 456 -7.27 29.13 -3.03
N LYS A 457 -7.18 29.14 -4.36
CA LYS A 457 -7.67 30.27 -5.18
C LYS A 457 -9.19 30.36 -5.21
N THR A 458 -9.89 29.27 -4.91
CA THR A 458 -11.33 29.13 -5.13
C THR A 458 -12.16 29.73 -3.99
N ASP A 459 -11.62 29.70 -2.78
CA ASP A 459 -12.33 30.01 -1.53
C ASP A 459 -11.42 30.61 -0.44
N GLY A 460 -10.11 30.76 -0.69
CA GLY A 460 -9.15 31.27 0.29
C GLY A 460 -8.80 30.30 1.42
N ALA A 461 -9.24 29.04 1.36
CA ALA A 461 -8.95 28.05 2.39
C ALA A 461 -7.45 27.72 2.48
N LEU A 462 -6.94 27.54 3.70
CA LEU A 462 -5.55 27.12 3.94
C LEU A 462 -5.40 25.62 3.64
N LEU A 463 -4.84 25.28 2.48
CA LEU A 463 -4.70 23.89 2.02
C LEU A 463 -3.52 23.17 2.69
N ARG A 464 -2.37 23.84 2.77
CA ARG A 464 -1.14 23.33 3.38
C ARG A 464 -0.38 24.47 4.03
N PHE A 465 0.39 24.16 5.08
CA PHE A 465 1.56 24.96 5.42
C PHE A 465 2.65 24.12 6.08
N ASP A 466 3.88 24.61 6.04
CA ASP A 466 5.00 24.15 6.86
C ASP A 466 5.74 25.35 7.45
N TYR A 467 6.11 25.27 8.73
CA TYR A 467 6.88 26.30 9.44
C TYR A 467 8.24 25.73 9.83
N TYR A 468 9.27 26.16 9.10
CA TYR A 468 10.66 25.70 9.16
C TYR A 468 11.42 26.33 10.33
N GLU A 469 10.93 26.12 11.55
CA GLU A 469 11.66 26.34 12.81
C GLU A 469 11.87 25.00 13.54
N GLU A 470 13.12 24.74 13.92
CA GLU A 470 13.60 23.48 14.48
C GLU A 470 12.96 23.13 15.84
N CYS A 471 12.53 21.88 16.00
CA CYS A 471 11.96 21.35 17.25
C CYS A 471 13.04 20.53 17.98
N LYS A 472 13.51 21.02 19.13
CA LYS A 472 14.73 20.53 19.84
C LYS A 472 14.47 19.69 21.09
N GLY A 473 13.21 19.43 21.41
CA GLY A 473 12.81 18.66 22.59
C GLY A 473 11.32 18.39 22.63
N ASP A 474 10.88 17.71 23.68
CA ASP A 474 9.57 17.08 23.76
C ASP A 474 8.70 17.59 24.94
N THR A 475 8.94 18.84 25.34
CA THR A 475 8.40 19.52 26.53
C THR A 475 6.88 19.42 26.73
N PHE A 476 6.10 19.48 25.65
CA PHE A 476 4.66 19.21 25.68
C PHE A 476 4.40 17.71 25.51
N ASP A 477 3.58 17.11 26.39
CA ASP A 477 3.13 15.73 26.22
C ASP A 477 2.21 15.57 24.99
N ILE A 478 1.92 14.31 24.65
CA ILE A 478 1.09 13.95 23.49
C ILE A 478 -0.34 14.50 23.61
N ALA A 479 -0.94 14.47 24.80
CA ALA A 479 -2.33 14.90 25.00
C ALA A 479 -2.49 16.42 24.85
N ASN A 480 -1.51 17.20 25.31
CA ASN A 480 -1.46 18.63 25.08
C ASN A 480 -1.19 18.96 23.60
N ALA A 481 -0.33 18.19 22.92
CA ALA A 481 -0.11 18.33 21.48
C ALA A 481 -1.39 18.05 20.66
N GLU A 482 -2.19 17.04 21.03
CA GLU A 482 -3.48 16.75 20.42
C GLU A 482 -4.44 17.94 20.57
N LYS A 483 -4.52 18.49 21.79
CA LYS A 483 -5.36 19.67 22.07
C LYS A 483 -4.91 20.92 21.31
N ILE A 484 -3.61 21.15 21.16
CA ILE A 484 -3.06 22.25 20.34
C ILE A 484 -3.51 22.10 18.88
N ALA A 485 -3.49 20.86 18.34
CA ALA A 485 -3.98 20.59 17.00
C ALA A 485 -5.51 20.78 16.88
N GLU A 486 -6.31 20.27 17.83
CA GLU A 486 -7.77 20.46 17.88
C GLU A 486 -8.16 21.95 17.89
N GLU A 487 -7.48 22.76 18.71
CA GLU A 487 -7.75 24.19 18.83
C GLU A 487 -7.30 24.98 17.59
N PHE A 488 -6.21 24.56 16.93
CA PHE A 488 -5.75 25.16 15.69
C PHE A 488 -6.72 24.87 14.54
N LEU A 489 -7.17 23.62 14.37
CA LEU A 489 -8.17 23.23 13.38
C LEU A 489 -9.48 24.03 13.56
N GLN A 490 -9.97 24.14 14.80
CA GLN A 490 -11.15 24.96 15.11
C GLN A 490 -10.95 26.44 14.75
N SER A 491 -9.72 26.98 14.87
CA SER A 491 -9.42 28.36 14.51
C SER A 491 -9.44 28.63 12.99
N LEU A 492 -9.29 27.58 12.18
CA LEU A 492 -9.40 27.62 10.72
C LEU A 492 -10.82 27.30 10.20
N GLY A 493 -11.78 27.04 11.10
CA GLY A 493 -13.14 26.65 10.75
C GLY A 493 -13.36 25.15 10.57
N TYR A 494 -12.33 24.32 10.75
CA TYR A 494 -12.44 22.86 10.73
C TYR A 494 -13.07 22.34 12.03
N ALA A 495 -14.39 22.39 12.09
CA ALA A 495 -15.19 21.88 13.19
C ALA A 495 -15.26 20.34 13.21
N ASP A 496 -15.57 19.81 14.40
CA ASP A 496 -15.96 18.41 14.62
C ASP A 496 -15.02 17.36 14.00
N MET A 497 -13.74 17.59 14.26
CA MET A 497 -12.61 16.72 13.91
C MET A 497 -12.29 15.75 15.05
N GLU A 498 -12.27 14.44 14.79
CA GLU A 498 -11.76 13.40 15.72
C GLU A 498 -10.34 12.98 15.29
N ALA A 499 -9.37 12.96 16.22
CA ALA A 499 -8.05 12.39 15.98
C ALA A 499 -8.17 10.85 15.86
N VAL A 500 -7.78 10.30 14.72
CA VAL A 500 -7.84 8.84 14.42
C VAL A 500 -6.48 8.20 14.28
N ARG A 501 -5.41 9.00 14.22
CA ARG A 501 -4.03 8.53 14.12
C ARG A 501 -3.09 9.52 14.77
N LEU A 502 -2.07 8.99 15.42
CA LEU A 502 -0.91 9.71 15.92
C LEU A 502 0.36 8.97 15.47
N ARG A 503 1.33 9.73 14.96
CA ARG A 503 2.71 9.28 14.73
C ARG A 503 3.65 10.22 15.48
N HIS A 504 4.60 9.66 16.22
CA HIS A 504 5.51 10.43 17.07
C HIS A 504 6.96 10.29 16.63
N ASN A 505 7.59 11.43 16.32
CA ASN A 505 8.95 11.51 15.75
C ASN A 505 9.92 12.22 16.72
N GLY A 506 9.84 11.92 18.02
CA GLY A 506 10.71 12.47 19.07
C GLY A 506 10.41 13.93 19.46
N THR A 507 10.62 14.88 18.55
CA THR A 507 10.40 16.32 18.82
C THR A 507 9.14 16.89 18.15
N THR A 508 8.53 16.13 17.25
CA THR A 508 7.23 16.44 16.63
C THR A 508 6.23 15.29 16.79
N THR A 509 4.95 15.63 16.66
CA THR A 509 3.85 14.66 16.59
C THR A 509 2.96 15.00 15.41
N ASP A 510 2.76 14.04 14.52
CA ASP A 510 1.85 14.13 13.39
C ASP A 510 0.52 13.47 13.77
N PHE A 511 -0.58 14.22 13.68
CA PHE A 511 -1.93 13.76 13.88
C PHE A 511 -2.66 13.63 12.55
N THR A 512 -3.47 12.59 12.38
CA THR A 512 -4.53 12.59 11.36
C THR A 512 -5.87 12.73 12.04
N PHE A 513 -6.58 13.81 11.71
CA PHE A 513 -7.96 14.04 12.04
C PHE A 513 -8.86 13.62 10.88
N VAL A 514 -10.10 13.23 11.19
CA VAL A 514 -11.18 13.08 10.22
C VAL A 514 -12.42 13.79 10.75
N TYR A 515 -13.25 14.31 9.86
CA TYR A 515 -14.56 14.81 10.22
C TYR A 515 -15.43 13.71 10.84
N GLU A 516 -16.10 14.02 11.94
CA GLU A 516 -16.97 13.11 12.69
C GLU A 516 -18.35 13.75 12.85
N ALA A 517 -19.40 13.02 12.47
CA ALA A 517 -20.78 13.44 12.69
C ALA A 517 -21.65 12.23 13.04
N ASP A 518 -22.54 12.39 14.03
CA ASP A 518 -23.49 11.37 14.51
C ASP A 518 -22.87 10.00 14.87
N GLY A 519 -21.59 9.97 15.27
CA GLY A 519 -20.82 8.76 15.57
C GLY A 519 -20.15 8.12 14.35
N VAL A 520 -20.12 8.82 13.20
CA VAL A 520 -19.59 8.34 11.92
C VAL A 520 -18.33 9.09 11.53
N ALA A 521 -17.25 8.36 11.26
CA ALA A 521 -15.97 8.91 10.83
C ALA A 521 -15.86 9.02 9.29
N TYR A 522 -15.69 10.22 8.76
CA TYR A 522 -15.61 10.49 7.32
C TYR A 522 -14.14 10.59 6.86
N TYR A 523 -13.55 9.46 6.47
CA TYR A 523 -12.16 9.40 5.99
C TYR A 523 -11.82 10.20 4.71
N PRO A 524 -12.75 10.48 3.77
CA PRO A 524 -12.49 11.44 2.68
C PRO A 524 -12.18 12.84 3.21
N ASP A 525 -12.70 13.19 4.37
CA ASP A 525 -12.67 14.51 4.99
C ASP A 525 -11.55 14.57 6.05
N ALA A 526 -10.37 14.09 5.67
CA ALA A 526 -9.21 14.00 6.55
C ALA A 526 -8.35 15.27 6.51
N VAL A 527 -7.76 15.61 7.66
CA VAL A 527 -6.78 16.69 7.81
C VAL A 527 -5.57 16.17 8.60
N ARG A 528 -4.35 16.42 8.11
CA ARG A 528 -3.12 16.10 8.83
C ARG A 528 -2.56 17.34 9.52
N VAL A 529 -2.12 17.21 10.76
CA VAL A 529 -1.60 18.32 11.58
C VAL A 529 -0.30 17.89 12.25
N LYS A 530 0.79 18.65 12.03
CA LYS A 530 2.11 18.42 12.63
C LYS A 530 2.32 19.40 13.77
N VAL A 531 2.62 18.92 14.97
CA VAL A 531 2.80 19.75 16.18
C VAL A 531 4.24 19.67 16.67
N CYS A 532 4.85 20.83 16.94
CA CYS A 532 6.17 20.95 17.53
C CYS A 532 6.10 20.80 19.06
N ARG A 533 6.52 19.65 19.60
CA ARG A 533 6.44 19.35 21.05
C ARG A 533 7.34 20.23 21.93
N THR A 534 8.30 20.95 21.36
CA THR A 534 9.12 21.92 22.12
C THR A 534 8.41 23.26 22.29
N ARG A 535 7.75 23.73 21.21
CA ARG A 535 7.22 25.09 21.10
C ARG A 535 5.73 25.17 21.42
N GLY A 536 5.01 24.05 21.40
CA GLY A 536 3.56 24.02 21.64
C GLY A 536 2.75 24.67 20.52
N VAL A 537 3.25 24.62 19.29
CA VAL A 537 2.61 25.20 18.09
C VAL A 537 2.50 24.18 16.97
N VAL A 538 1.49 24.34 16.12
CA VAL A 538 1.38 23.57 14.87
C VAL A 538 2.49 24.03 13.93
N SER A 539 3.37 23.11 13.50
CA SER A 539 4.45 23.38 12.54
C SER A 539 4.14 22.89 11.13
N GLY A 540 2.98 22.28 10.89
CA GLY A 540 2.46 22.09 9.53
C GLY A 540 1.03 21.53 9.49
N LEU A 541 0.40 21.66 8.33
CA LEU A 541 -0.98 21.27 8.03
C LEU A 541 -1.04 20.68 6.62
N ASP A 542 -1.88 19.66 6.41
CA ASP A 542 -2.37 19.29 5.08
C ASP A 542 -3.87 19.00 5.17
N ALA A 543 -4.67 19.97 4.73
CA ALA A 543 -6.13 19.95 4.68
C ALA A 543 -6.68 19.75 3.25
N THR A 544 -5.81 19.46 2.27
CA THR A 544 -6.18 19.31 0.84
C THR A 544 -7.30 18.29 0.63
N GLN A 545 -7.32 17.21 1.40
CA GLN A 545 -8.36 16.18 1.31
C GLN A 545 -9.71 16.69 1.82
N TYR A 546 -9.74 17.36 2.98
CA TYR A 546 -10.96 17.96 3.50
C TYR A 546 -11.52 19.03 2.56
N VAL A 547 -10.73 20.02 2.13
CA VAL A 547 -11.22 21.14 1.31
C VAL A 547 -11.77 20.66 -0.04
N HIS A 548 -11.20 19.60 -0.63
CA HIS A 548 -11.72 19.02 -1.88
C HIS A 548 -12.94 18.09 -1.70
N ASN A 549 -13.02 17.31 -0.61
CA ASN A 549 -14.06 16.28 -0.45
C ASN A 549 -15.25 16.71 0.43
N HIS A 550 -15.06 17.65 1.35
CA HIS A 550 -16.04 17.96 2.38
C HIS A 550 -17.27 18.64 1.78
N LYS A 551 -18.43 18.13 2.17
CA LYS A 551 -19.75 18.55 1.68
C LYS A 551 -20.80 18.08 2.67
N ALA A 552 -21.96 18.74 2.64
CA ALA A 552 -23.16 18.20 3.28
C ALA A 552 -23.47 16.81 2.70
N ARG A 553 -23.69 15.82 3.58
CA ARG A 553 -24.08 14.45 3.22
C ARG A 553 -25.38 14.10 3.94
N GLU A 554 -26.23 13.31 3.30
CA GLU A 554 -27.32 12.64 4.01
C GLU A 554 -26.75 11.64 5.05
N GLY A 555 -27.54 11.36 6.09
CA GLY A 555 -27.18 10.37 7.10
C GLY A 555 -26.88 9.00 6.50
N VAL A 556 -25.89 8.31 7.06
CA VAL A 556 -25.41 7.03 6.53
C VAL A 556 -26.46 5.93 6.66
N LYS A 557 -26.80 5.33 5.52
CA LYS A 557 -27.69 4.16 5.42
C LYS A 557 -26.84 2.87 5.44
N THR A 558 -27.31 1.87 6.17
CA THR A 558 -26.67 0.55 6.31
C THR A 558 -27.71 -0.54 6.02
N GLU A 559 -27.37 -1.55 5.22
CA GLU A 559 -28.27 -2.69 4.94
C GLU A 559 -27.96 -3.89 5.84
N ILE A 560 -26.72 -4.03 6.31
CA ILE A 560 -26.32 -5.02 7.32
C ILE A 560 -26.01 -4.37 8.66
N SER A 561 -26.25 -5.10 9.74
CA SER A 561 -25.88 -4.68 11.09
C SER A 561 -24.38 -4.86 11.36
N LEU A 562 -23.86 -4.09 12.31
CA LEU A 562 -22.49 -4.25 12.83
C LEU A 562 -22.19 -5.69 13.31
N ALA A 563 -23.22 -6.40 13.81
CA ALA A 563 -23.07 -7.80 14.25
C ALA A 563 -22.91 -8.77 13.07
N GLU A 564 -23.62 -8.56 11.96
CA GLU A 564 -23.47 -9.35 10.74
C GLU A 564 -22.15 -9.06 10.03
N ALA A 565 -21.69 -7.80 10.04
CA ALA A 565 -20.35 -7.44 9.58
C ALA A 565 -19.26 -8.14 10.41
N TYR A 566 -19.39 -8.15 11.74
CA TYR A 566 -18.50 -8.89 12.64
C TYR A 566 -18.51 -10.42 12.39
N GLU A 567 -19.62 -10.99 11.89
CA GLU A 567 -19.66 -12.41 11.52
C GLU A 567 -18.85 -12.75 10.25
N LYS A 568 -18.51 -11.75 9.43
CA LYS A 568 -17.71 -11.90 8.19
C LYS A 568 -16.20 -11.67 8.36
N LEU A 569 -15.75 -11.18 9.51
CA LEU A 569 -14.32 -11.05 9.82
C LEU A 569 -13.65 -12.43 9.98
N TYR A 570 -12.35 -12.49 9.65
CA TYR A 570 -11.53 -13.69 9.85
C TYR A 570 -11.59 -14.17 11.31
N ASP A 571 -11.95 -15.44 11.50
CA ASP A 571 -12.07 -16.12 12.80
C ASP A 571 -10.77 -16.11 13.63
N GLY A 572 -9.62 -15.73 13.04
CA GLY A 572 -8.33 -15.57 13.72
C GLY A 572 -8.06 -14.18 14.34
N LEU A 573 -8.91 -13.18 14.08
CA LEU A 573 -8.75 -11.81 14.56
C LEU A 573 -9.31 -11.61 15.97
N GLU A 574 -8.61 -10.82 16.79
CA GLU A 574 -9.13 -10.33 18.06
C GLU A 574 -9.59 -8.87 17.92
N VAL A 575 -10.90 -8.64 17.94
CA VAL A 575 -11.48 -7.30 17.69
C VAL A 575 -11.59 -6.51 18.99
N GLU A 576 -10.91 -5.37 19.06
CA GLU A 576 -10.90 -4.50 20.25
C GLU A 576 -11.92 -3.37 20.15
N ALA A 577 -12.14 -2.83 18.96
CA ALA A 577 -13.05 -1.71 18.73
C ALA A 577 -13.72 -1.75 17.37
N SER A 578 -14.84 -1.04 17.24
CA SER A 578 -15.47 -0.75 15.95
C SER A 578 -16.22 0.57 15.97
N ARG A 579 -16.52 1.11 14.79
CA ARG A 579 -17.44 2.23 14.55
C ARG A 579 -17.96 2.19 13.10
N LEU A 580 -18.98 3.00 12.83
CA LEU A 580 -19.39 3.29 11.46
C LEU A 580 -18.48 4.38 10.88
N ALA A 581 -18.14 4.26 9.61
CA ALA A 581 -17.26 5.16 8.89
C ALA A 581 -17.74 5.33 7.45
N VAL A 582 -17.25 6.36 6.77
CA VAL A 582 -17.33 6.51 5.32
C VAL A 582 -15.93 6.47 4.77
N VAL A 583 -15.68 5.60 3.79
CA VAL A 583 -14.37 5.41 3.15
C VAL A 583 -14.48 5.62 1.64
N ARG A 584 -13.43 6.17 1.02
CA ARG A 584 -13.37 6.34 -0.44
C ARG A 584 -12.87 5.06 -1.10
N THR A 585 -13.62 4.57 -2.08
CA THR A 585 -13.26 3.44 -2.95
C THR A 585 -13.05 3.93 -4.38
N MET A 586 -12.54 3.06 -5.27
CA MET A 586 -12.49 3.32 -6.72
C MET A 586 -13.89 3.55 -7.34
N ARG A 587 -14.97 3.14 -6.66
CA ARG A 587 -16.37 3.31 -7.08
C ARG A 587 -17.07 4.50 -6.39
N GLY A 588 -16.33 5.34 -5.66
CA GLY A 588 -16.85 6.45 -4.87
C GLY A 588 -16.85 6.18 -3.36
N GLU A 589 -17.48 7.07 -2.60
CA GLU A 589 -17.67 6.92 -1.15
C GLU A 589 -18.56 5.72 -0.83
N ARG A 590 -18.19 4.95 0.19
CA ARG A 590 -18.96 3.82 0.72
C ARG A 590 -19.11 3.93 2.24
N PRO A 591 -20.29 3.62 2.79
CA PRO A 591 -20.43 3.41 4.22
C PRO A 591 -19.77 2.09 4.59
N ALA A 592 -19.05 2.06 5.71
CA ALA A 592 -18.28 0.90 6.13
C ALA A 592 -18.25 0.78 7.65
N TYR A 593 -18.29 -0.44 8.16
CA TYR A 593 -17.90 -0.72 9.53
C TYR A 593 -16.38 -0.85 9.60
N GLU A 594 -15.77 0.06 10.35
CA GLU A 594 -14.37 -0.02 10.75
C GLU A 594 -14.26 -0.95 11.96
N PHE A 595 -13.30 -1.88 11.91
CA PHE A 595 -12.91 -2.73 13.03
C PHE A 595 -11.42 -2.57 13.30
N TYR A 596 -11.06 -2.26 14.54
CA TYR A 596 -9.70 -2.33 15.03
C TYR A 596 -9.47 -3.71 15.63
N CYS A 597 -8.54 -4.45 15.04
CA CYS A 597 -8.30 -5.87 15.29
C CYS A 597 -6.82 -6.13 15.55
N SER A 598 -6.48 -7.12 16.35
CA SER A 598 -5.12 -7.66 16.46
C SER A 598 -5.03 -9.09 15.91
N TYR A 599 -3.84 -9.44 15.41
CA TYR A 599 -3.48 -10.77 14.92
C TYR A 599 -2.01 -11.05 15.26
N GLY A 600 -1.78 -11.85 16.31
CA GLY A 600 -0.45 -12.02 16.88
C GLY A 600 0.03 -10.73 17.56
N GLU A 601 1.15 -10.16 17.10
CA GLU A 601 1.75 -8.93 17.62
C GLU A 601 1.51 -7.71 16.68
N GLU A 602 0.52 -7.81 15.80
CA GLU A 602 0.22 -6.82 14.77
C GLU A 602 -1.24 -6.36 14.89
N ASN A 603 -1.48 -5.06 14.70
CA ASN A 603 -2.81 -4.46 14.79
C ASN A 603 -3.23 -3.91 13.42
N TYR A 604 -4.52 -4.02 13.12
CA TYR A 604 -5.10 -3.75 11.80
C TYR A 604 -6.40 -2.96 11.93
N LEU A 605 -6.63 -2.05 10.99
CA LEU A 605 -7.94 -1.46 10.71
C LEU A 605 -8.54 -2.15 9.49
N ILE A 606 -9.66 -2.85 9.69
CA ILE A 606 -10.39 -3.58 8.63
C ILE A 606 -11.72 -2.87 8.40
N TYR A 607 -12.03 -2.57 7.14
CA TYR A 607 -13.25 -1.89 6.73
C TYR A 607 -14.13 -2.84 5.93
N LEU A 608 -15.36 -3.07 6.40
CA LEU A 608 -16.38 -3.89 5.74
C LEU A 608 -17.53 -2.99 5.26
N ASP A 609 -17.93 -3.08 3.98
CA ASP A 609 -19.03 -2.30 3.40
C ASP A 609 -20.31 -2.51 4.23
N ALA A 610 -20.93 -1.41 4.70
CA ALA A 610 -22.11 -1.49 5.57
C ALA A 610 -23.41 -1.81 4.82
N LEU A 611 -23.35 -1.96 3.49
CA LEU A 611 -24.43 -2.46 2.65
C LEU A 611 -24.21 -3.96 2.35
N SER A 612 -23.11 -4.32 1.70
CA SER A 612 -22.86 -5.72 1.26
C SER A 612 -22.16 -6.59 2.31
N GLY A 613 -21.43 -6.00 3.25
CA GLY A 613 -20.48 -6.69 4.12
C GLY A 613 -19.28 -7.29 3.38
N GLU A 614 -18.96 -6.78 2.18
CA GLU A 614 -17.68 -7.09 1.52
C GLU A 614 -16.56 -6.30 2.18
N GLU A 615 -15.40 -6.92 2.35
CA GLU A 615 -14.21 -6.23 2.86
C GLU A 615 -13.73 -5.20 1.82
N ILE A 616 -13.62 -3.93 2.20
CA ILE A 616 -13.21 -2.81 1.35
C ILE A 616 -11.70 -2.58 1.44
N SER A 617 -11.14 -2.67 2.65
CA SER A 617 -9.73 -2.38 2.90
C SER A 617 -9.25 -3.00 4.21
N ILE A 618 -7.98 -3.37 4.23
CA ILE A 618 -7.21 -3.78 5.41
C ILE A 618 -5.99 -2.85 5.48
N VAL A 619 -5.71 -2.31 6.65
CA VAL A 619 -4.57 -1.42 6.88
C VAL A 619 -3.87 -1.81 8.18
N ASN A 620 -2.62 -2.26 8.10
CA ASN A 620 -1.78 -2.50 9.28
C ASN A 620 -1.41 -1.16 9.95
N THR A 621 -1.57 -1.06 11.26
CA THR A 621 -1.33 0.18 12.01
C THR A 621 0.14 0.53 12.16
N LYS A 622 1.08 -0.41 11.93
CA LYS A 622 2.53 -0.12 11.90
C LYS A 622 2.93 0.66 10.63
N ASN A 623 2.13 0.50 9.56
CA ASN A 623 2.32 1.18 8.28
C ASN A 623 1.55 2.52 8.20
N LEU A 624 1.10 3.04 9.36
CA LEU A 624 0.38 4.30 9.55
C LEU A 624 1.22 5.30 10.36
#